data_AF-A0A3E2DNJ8-F1
#
_entry.id   AF-A0A3E2DNJ8-F1
#
_cell.length_a   1.000
_cell.length_b   1.000
_cell.length_c   1.000
_cell.angle_alpha   90.00
_cell.angle_beta   90.00
_cell.angle_gamma   90.00
#
_symmetry.space_group_name_H-M   'P 1'
#
loop_
_entity.id
_entity.type
_entity.pdbx_description
1 polymer ?
#
loop_
_entity_poly.entity_id
_entity_poly.type
_entity_poly.pdbx_seq_one_letter_code
_entity_poly.pdbx_strand_id
1 'polypeptide(L)'
;MTIAMRIAAVLVVITAVWAGKYVVSLVFHAAGIHTDGDKGLLRGGLWIGYLERLGIVTAILTGYPAGIAVILGVKTLARYAELKSQPTPGTGAQEANEESSAAIEQFIIGTMTSALWAVLLALATKALWR
;
A
#
# COMPACT_ATOMS: atom_id res chain seq x y z
N MET A 1 17.69 0.04 28.46
CA MET A 1 17.30 0.41 27.08
C MET A 1 16.73 1.83 27.11
N THR A 2 17.47 2.81 26.58
CA THR A 2 17.21 4.24 26.83
C THR A 2 15.98 4.74 26.06
N ILE A 3 15.28 5.75 26.62
CA ILE A 3 14.15 6.43 25.96
C ILE A 3 14.54 6.91 24.55
N ALA A 4 15.79 7.34 24.37
CA ALA A 4 16.37 7.74 23.09
C ALA A 4 16.28 6.63 22.02
N MET A 5 16.47 5.37 22.38
CA MET A 5 16.43 4.24 21.45
C MET A 5 15.01 3.96 20.95
N ARG A 6 14.00 4.18 21.80
CA ARG A 6 12.58 4.06 21.44
C ARG A 6 12.15 5.17 20.48
N ILE A 7 12.61 6.39 20.75
CA ILE A 7 12.35 7.56 19.87
C ILE A 7 13.00 7.34 18.50
N ALA A 8 14.25 6.86 18.46
CA ALA A 8 14.94 6.55 17.22
C ALA A 8 14.21 5.47 16.40
N ALA A 9 13.75 4.39 17.04
CA ALA A 9 12.97 3.34 16.37
C ALA A 9 11.67 3.88 15.75
N VAL A 10 10.94 4.76 16.47
CA VAL A 10 9.73 5.40 15.95
C VAL A 10 10.03 6.32 14.76
N LEU A 11 11.10 7.10 14.81
CA LEU A 11 11.52 7.96 13.69
C LEU A 11 11.94 7.17 12.45
N VAL A 12 12.61 6.02 12.64
CA VAL A 12 12.95 5.08 11.56
C VAL A 12 11.69 4.48 10.94
N VAL A 13 10.70 4.09 11.75
CA VAL A 13 9.42 3.60 11.25
C VAL A 13 8.71 4.68 10.42
N ILE A 14 8.63 5.90 10.93
CA ILE A 14 7.99 7.02 10.22
C ILE A 14 8.69 7.22 8.88
N THR A 15 10.00 7.46 8.85
CA THR A 15 10.76 7.68 7.61
C THR A 15 10.61 6.52 6.62
N ALA A 16 10.56 5.28 7.09
CA ALA A 16 10.43 4.12 6.23
C ALA A 16 9.00 3.88 5.70
N VAL A 17 7.96 4.33 6.43
CA VAL A 17 6.58 4.38 5.92
C VAL A 17 6.47 5.34 4.73
N TRP A 18 7.21 6.46 4.78
CA TRP A 18 7.32 7.40 3.66
C TRP A 18 8.12 6.80 2.49
N ALA A 19 9.21 6.08 2.78
CA ALA A 19 10.02 5.38 1.79
C ALA A 19 9.23 4.29 1.02
N GLY A 20 8.18 3.73 1.62
CA GLY A 20 7.33 2.73 0.99
C GLY A 20 6.67 3.19 -0.33
N LYS A 21 6.48 4.49 -0.54
CA LYS A 21 6.05 5.04 -1.83
C LYS A 21 7.05 4.69 -2.95
N TYR A 22 8.34 4.88 -2.68
CA TYR A 22 9.40 4.66 -3.67
C TYR A 22 9.56 3.17 -3.97
N VAL A 23 9.41 2.31 -2.97
CA VAL A 23 9.46 0.85 -3.15
C VAL A 23 8.34 0.37 -4.07
N VAL A 24 7.11 0.81 -3.83
CA VAL A 24 5.97 0.48 -4.69
C VAL A 24 6.17 1.01 -6.11
N SER A 25 6.65 2.26 -6.25
CA SER A 25 6.95 2.84 -7.56
C SER A 25 8.06 2.09 -8.30
N LEU A 26 9.10 1.64 -7.60
CA LEU A 26 10.20 0.88 -8.17
C LEU A 26 9.71 -0.48 -8.69
N VAL A 27 8.83 -1.15 -7.94
CA VAL A 27 8.24 -2.43 -8.38
C VAL A 27 7.40 -2.25 -9.64
N PHE A 28 6.61 -1.17 -9.75
CA PHE A 28 5.88 -0.88 -10.98
C PHE A 28 6.80 -0.63 -12.18
N HIS A 29 7.88 0.13 -11.98
CA HIS A 29 8.89 0.34 -13.04
C HIS A 29 9.58 -0.97 -13.43
N ALA A 30 9.94 -1.82 -12.46
CA ALA A 30 10.56 -3.12 -12.70
C ALA A 30 9.60 -4.10 -13.40
N ALA A 31 8.30 -4.00 -13.14
CA ALA A 31 7.26 -4.78 -13.80
C ALA A 31 6.91 -4.26 -15.21
N GLY A 32 7.54 -3.17 -15.68
CA GLY A 32 7.24 -2.57 -16.98
C GLY A 32 5.88 -1.89 -17.06
N ILE A 33 5.27 -1.57 -15.91
CA ILE A 33 3.94 -0.97 -15.83
C ILE A 33 4.08 0.56 -15.82
N HIS A 34 3.64 1.21 -16.89
CA HIS A 34 3.49 2.66 -16.93
C HIS A 34 2.18 3.05 -16.26
N THR A 35 2.26 3.60 -15.06
CA THR A 35 1.10 4.19 -14.39
C THR A 35 0.80 5.53 -15.06
N ASP A 36 -0.04 5.54 -16.08
CA ASP A 36 -0.51 6.79 -16.67
C ASP A 36 -1.23 7.60 -15.59
N GLY A 37 -0.71 8.79 -15.35
CA GLY A 37 -0.95 9.56 -14.15
C GLY A 37 -2.33 10.19 -14.11
N ASP A 38 -3.36 9.43 -13.75
CA ASP A 38 -4.69 9.99 -13.50
C ASP A 38 -4.72 10.75 -12.16
N LYS A 39 -4.57 12.08 -12.29
CA LYS A 39 -4.28 13.04 -11.21
C LYS A 39 -5.33 13.08 -10.09
N GLY A 40 -6.52 12.50 -10.29
CA GLY A 40 -7.60 12.41 -9.30
C GLY A 40 -7.53 11.16 -8.40
N LEU A 41 -7.30 9.98 -8.98
CA LEU A 41 -7.21 8.70 -8.26
C LEU A 41 -5.92 8.57 -7.42
N LEU A 42 -4.84 9.23 -7.85
CA LEU A 42 -3.52 9.15 -7.23
C LEU A 42 -3.42 9.79 -5.84
N ARG A 43 -4.30 10.72 -5.49
CA ARG A 43 -4.26 11.37 -4.15
C ARG A 43 -4.84 10.47 -3.06
N GLY A 44 -6.00 9.86 -3.32
CA GLY A 44 -6.66 8.95 -2.38
C GLY A 44 -5.83 7.69 -2.12
N GLY A 45 -5.34 7.05 -3.20
CA GLY A 45 -4.50 5.85 -3.11
C GLY A 45 -3.19 6.06 -2.34
N LEU A 46 -2.61 7.27 -2.40
CA LEU A 46 -1.39 7.61 -1.66
C LEU A 46 -1.64 7.64 -0.14
N TRP A 47 -2.70 8.33 0.30
CA TRP A 47 -3.06 8.40 1.72
C TRP A 47 -3.50 7.06 2.28
N ILE A 48 -4.28 6.29 1.50
CA ILE A 48 -4.66 4.92 1.86
C ILE A 48 -3.42 4.04 2.04
N GLY A 49 -2.41 4.18 1.17
CA GLY A 49 -1.15 3.46 1.30
C GLY A 49 -0.36 3.81 2.56
N TYR A 50 -0.40 5.06 3.03
CA TYR A 50 0.23 5.43 4.31
C TYR A 50 -0.51 4.84 5.51
N LEU A 51 -1.84 4.89 5.50
CA LEU A 51 -2.68 4.33 6.57
C LEU A 51 -2.53 2.81 6.66
N GLU A 52 -2.46 2.12 5.53
CA GLU A 52 -2.20 0.68 5.47
C GLU A 52 -0.86 0.34 6.14
N ARG A 53 0.23 1.01 5.74
CA ARG A 53 1.56 0.73 6.28
C ARG A 53 1.64 1.00 7.79
N LEU A 54 1.06 2.11 8.25
CA LEU A 54 0.96 2.43 9.68
C LEU A 54 0.15 1.39 10.44
N GLY A 55 -0.98 0.96 9.88
CA GLY A 55 -1.85 -0.05 10.47
C GLY A 55 -1.14 -1.41 10.58
N ILE A 56 -0.45 -1.86 9.53
CA ILE A 56 0.27 -3.14 9.53
C ILE A 56 1.40 -3.12 10.57
N VAL A 57 2.20 -2.04 10.60
CA VAL A 57 3.26 -1.91 11.60
C VAL A 57 2.68 -1.91 13.02
N THR A 58 1.60 -1.16 13.24
CA THR A 58 0.92 -1.12 14.56
C THR A 58 0.41 -2.51 14.95
N ALA A 59 -0.30 -3.20 14.06
CA ALA A 59 -0.85 -4.54 14.30
C ALA A 59 0.25 -5.55 14.71
N ILE A 60 1.41 -5.49 14.06
CA ILE A 60 2.54 -6.37 14.40
C ILE A 60 3.16 -5.99 15.75
N LEU A 61 3.36 -4.70 16.00
CA LEU A 61 3.98 -4.21 17.24
C LEU A 61 3.09 -4.42 18.48
N THR A 62 1.76 -4.32 18.32
CA THR A 62 0.79 -4.58 19.40
C THR A 62 0.47 -6.07 19.58
N GLY A 63 1.05 -6.96 18.76
CA GLY A 63 0.80 -8.40 18.84
C GLY A 63 -0.58 -8.84 18.34
N TYR A 64 -1.24 -8.02 17.51
CA TYR A 64 -2.54 -8.33 16.91
C TYR A 64 -2.42 -8.53 15.38
N PRO A 65 -1.81 -9.63 14.91
CA PRO A 65 -1.58 -9.85 13.47
C PRO A 65 -2.87 -9.97 12.66
N ALA A 66 -4.00 -10.34 13.28
CA ALA A 66 -5.30 -10.37 12.63
C ALA A 66 -5.73 -9.00 12.09
N GLY A 67 -5.22 -7.89 12.66
CA GLY A 67 -5.47 -6.54 12.17
C GLY A 67 -4.98 -6.31 10.74
N ILE A 68 -3.95 -7.05 10.28
CA ILE A 68 -3.45 -6.97 8.91
C ILE A 68 -4.54 -7.39 7.91
N ALA A 69 -5.25 -8.48 8.18
CA ALA A 69 -6.32 -8.97 7.31
C ALA A 69 -7.47 -7.95 7.21
N VAL A 70 -7.81 -7.28 8.32
CA VAL A 70 -8.83 -6.22 8.34
C VAL A 70 -8.39 -5.04 7.48
N ILE A 71 -7.15 -4.57 7.63
CA ILE A 71 -6.61 -3.42 6.89
C ILE A 71 -6.61 -3.71 5.38
N LEU A 72 -6.13 -4.89 4.99
CA LEU A 72 -6.13 -5.31 3.59
C LEU A 72 -7.55 -5.41 3.03
N GLY A 73 -8.49 -5.97 3.82
CA GLY A 73 -9.90 -6.07 3.44
C GLY A 73 -10.56 -4.69 3.23
N VAL A 74 -10.33 -3.73 4.13
CA VAL A 74 -10.84 -2.36 3.96
C VAL A 74 -10.26 -1.72 2.70
N LYS A 75 -8.96 -1.90 2.46
CA LYS A 75 -8.29 -1.34 1.28
C LYS A 75 -8.82 -1.94 -0.02
N THR A 76 -9.04 -3.25 -0.08
CA THR A 76 -9.61 -3.90 -1.28
C THR A 76 -11.05 -3.50 -1.53
N LEU A 77 -11.87 -3.36 -0.48
CA LEU A 77 -13.25 -2.87 -0.59
C LEU A 77 -13.32 -1.44 -1.12
N ALA A 78 -12.45 -0.55 -0.64
CA ALA A 78 -12.38 0.83 -1.12
C ALA A 78 -12.07 0.88 -2.63
N ARG A 79 -11.14 0.05 -3.10
CA ARG A 79 -10.80 0.00 -4.53
C ARG A 79 -11.86 -0.67 -5.38
N TYR A 80 -12.54 -1.69 -4.86
CA TYR A 80 -13.68 -2.31 -5.54
C TYR A 80 -14.82 -1.30 -5.75
N ALA A 81 -15.11 -0.46 -4.75
CA ALA A 81 -16.09 0.61 -4.89
C ALA A 81 -15.68 1.64 -5.97
N GLU A 82 -14.39 1.99 -6.04
CA GLU A 82 -13.86 2.88 -7.08
C GLU A 82 -14.01 2.29 -8.49
N LEU A 83 -13.58 1.04 -8.71
CA LEU A 83 -13.68 0.36 -10.00
C LEU A 83 -15.14 0.20 -10.48
N LYS A 84 -16.08 -0.03 -9.55
CA LYS A 84 -17.52 -0.12 -9.87
C LYS A 84 -18.14 1.24 -10.23
N SER A 85 -17.53 2.34 -9.79
CA SER A 85 -18.04 3.70 -9.99
C SER A 85 -17.50 4.40 -11.24
N GLN A 86 -16.54 3.79 -11.94
CA GLN A 86 -15.98 4.37 -13.16
C GLN A 86 -17.00 4.29 -14.31
N PRO A 87 -17.29 5.39 -15.02
CA PRO A 87 -18.16 5.37 -16.19
C PRO A 87 -17.51 4.54 -17.30
N THR A 88 -18.26 3.63 -17.92
CA THR A 88 -17.81 2.91 -19.13
C THR A 88 -17.41 3.92 -20.20
N PRO A 89 -16.12 4.01 -20.61
CA PRO A 89 -15.70 4.93 -21.65
C PRO A 89 -16.33 4.55 -23.00
N GLY A 90 -16.69 5.56 -23.79
CA GLY A 90 -17.55 5.48 -24.97
C GLY A 90 -16.98 4.82 -26.23
N THR A 91 -16.16 3.78 -26.14
CA THR A 91 -15.72 2.96 -27.29
C THR A 91 -15.66 1.50 -26.87
N GLY A 92 -16.11 0.59 -27.74
CA GLY A 92 -16.13 -0.88 -27.63
C GLY A 92 -16.02 -1.51 -26.23
N ALA A 93 -17.03 -2.28 -25.81
CA ALA A 93 -17.02 -3.05 -24.55
C ALA A 93 -15.74 -3.87 -24.31
N GLN A 94 -14.97 -4.19 -25.35
CA GLN A 94 -13.66 -4.82 -25.29
C GLN A 94 -12.57 -3.95 -24.64
N GLU A 95 -12.46 -2.67 -25.02
CA GLU A 95 -11.41 -1.74 -24.53
C GLU A 95 -11.62 -1.43 -23.04
N ALA A 96 -12.88 -1.23 -22.61
CA ALA A 96 -13.23 -1.00 -21.22
C ALA A 96 -12.92 -2.19 -20.29
N ASN A 97 -12.99 -3.42 -20.82
CA ASN A 97 -12.67 -4.65 -20.07
C ASN A 97 -11.15 -4.83 -19.89
N GLU A 98 -10.34 -4.48 -20.90
CA GLU A 98 -8.88 -4.57 -20.82
C GLU A 98 -8.31 -3.53 -19.84
N GLU A 99 -8.79 -2.28 -19.88
CA GLU A 99 -8.37 -1.22 -18.96
C GLU A 99 -8.71 -1.56 -17.49
N SER A 100 -9.92 -2.07 -17.26
CA SER A 100 -10.37 -2.52 -15.93
C SER A 100 -9.51 -3.67 -15.40
N SER A 101 -9.13 -4.61 -16.26
CA SER A 101 -8.28 -5.75 -15.89
C SER A 101 -6.87 -5.30 -15.50
N ALA A 102 -6.27 -4.41 -16.29
CA ALA A 102 -4.97 -3.82 -15.99
C ALA A 102 -4.99 -3.05 -14.65
N ALA A 103 -6.05 -2.29 -14.37
CA ALA A 103 -6.20 -1.55 -13.10
C ALA A 103 -6.29 -2.48 -11.88
N ILE A 104 -6.92 -3.65 -12.01
CA ILE A 104 -7.02 -4.67 -10.95
C ILE A 104 -5.65 -5.31 -10.69
N GLU A 105 -4.92 -5.68 -11.74
CA GLU A 105 -3.58 -6.28 -11.61
C GLU A 105 -2.62 -5.33 -10.90
N GLN A 106 -2.60 -4.06 -11.33
CA GLN A 106 -1.80 -3.02 -10.69
C GLN A 106 -2.16 -2.85 -9.21
N PHE A 107 -3.45 -2.91 -8.88
CA PHE A 107 -3.90 -2.80 -7.49
C PHE A 107 -3.42 -3.97 -6.62
N ILE A 108 -3.50 -5.21 -7.13
CA ILE A 108 -3.04 -6.40 -6.42
C ILE A 108 -1.53 -6.31 -6.17
N ILE A 109 -0.76 -6.03 -7.22
CA ILE A 109 0.71 -5.91 -7.14
C ILE A 109 1.11 -4.80 -6.16
N GLY A 110 0.49 -3.62 -6.27
CA GLY A 110 0.77 -2.49 -5.39
C GLY A 110 0.43 -2.77 -3.92
N THR A 111 -0.68 -3.48 -3.67
CA THR A 111 -1.10 -3.84 -2.30
C THR A 111 -0.18 -4.88 -1.68
N MET A 112 0.15 -5.95 -2.40
CA MET A 112 1.07 -6.98 -1.91
C MET A 112 2.47 -6.42 -1.64
N THR A 113 2.96 -5.56 -2.54
CA THR A 113 4.27 -4.89 -2.37
C THR A 113 4.29 -4.00 -1.14
N SER A 114 3.25 -3.18 -0.94
CA SER A 114 3.13 -2.29 0.23
C SER A 114 3.04 -3.07 1.54
N ALA A 115 2.28 -4.17 1.55
CA ALA A 115 2.13 -5.03 2.72
C ALA A 115 3.45 -5.72 3.10
N LEU A 116 4.16 -6.29 2.12
CA LEU A 116 5.47 -6.90 2.34
C LEU A 116 6.48 -5.89 2.89
N TRP A 117 6.51 -4.67 2.33
CA TRP A 117 7.35 -3.59 2.86
C TRP A 117 7.02 -3.28 4.32
N ALA A 118 5.75 -3.11 4.67
CA ALA A 118 5.33 -2.82 6.03
C ALA A 118 5.68 -3.94 7.03
N VAL A 119 5.56 -5.21 6.62
CA VAL A 119 5.99 -6.36 7.43
C VAL A 119 7.50 -6.32 7.67
N LEU A 120 8.30 -6.07 6.63
CA LEU A 120 9.76 -5.93 6.76
C LEU A 120 10.14 -4.82 7.74
N LEU A 121 9.46 -3.67 7.66
CA LEU A 121 9.68 -2.55 8.59
C LEU A 121 9.34 -2.92 10.03
N ALA A 122 8.21 -3.60 10.25
CA ALA A 122 7.80 -4.02 11.58
C ALA A 122 8.80 -5.03 12.19
N LEU A 123 9.29 -5.97 11.38
CA LEU A 123 10.30 -6.94 11.80
C LEU A 123 11.64 -6.26 12.12
N ALA A 124 12.10 -5.34 11.26
CA ALA A 124 13.32 -4.57 11.52
C ALA A 124 13.22 -3.74 12.81
N THR A 125 12.06 -3.13 13.06
CA THR A 125 11.77 -2.39 14.29
C THR A 125 11.82 -3.31 15.51
N LYS A 126 11.19 -4.49 15.43
CA LYS A 126 11.19 -5.48 16.50
C LYS A 126 12.59 -6.03 16.78
N ALA A 127 13.41 -6.20 15.75
CA ALA A 127 14.81 -6.61 15.87
C ALA A 127 15.67 -5.54 16.55
N LEU A 128 15.47 -4.26 16.22
CA LEU A 128 16.16 -3.13 16.86
C LEU A 128 15.76 -2.95 18.34
N TRP A 129 14.56 -3.41 18.72
CA TRP A 129 14.02 -3.29 20.07
C TRP A 129 14.42 -4.45 21.00
N ARG A 130 14.90 -5.57 20.46
CA ARG A 130 15.38 -6.72 21.24
C ARG A 130 16.84 -6.52 21.63
#